data_AF-A0A7S0AII8-F1
#
_entry.id   AF-A0A7S0AII8-F1
#
_cell.length_a   1.000
_cell.length_b   1.000
_cell.length_c   1.000
_cell.angle_alpha   90.00
_cell.angle_beta   90.00
_cell.angle_gamma   90.00
#
_symmetry.space_group_name_H-M   'P 1'
#
loop_
_entity.id
_entity.type
_entity.pdbx_description
1 polymer ?
#
loop_
_entity_poly.entity_id
_entity_poly.type
_entity_poly.pdbx_seq_one_letter_code
_entity_poly.pdbx_strand_id
1 'polypeptide(L)'
;DCAYMYRYASGYLQTKGYEHYEISSYAQPGRRSKHNQIYWEVGSTWYAIGLGATSSVGGNRFARPRTMADYIDWVLDQRVKVETGKGSPSWLKADDDDEDDEDLLTDVIMTKLRTQEGLDLNWIRNENINGPAKANAVLRGVELALDMDLAKREQNDDNGCDFLRLKDPDGFLFSNNIISQVFVELDELE
;
A
#
# COMPACT_ATOMS: atom_id res chain seq x y z
N ASP A 1 -11.75 10.36 -21.39
CA ASP A 1 -11.45 11.67 -20.76
C ASP A 1 -10.48 11.53 -19.58
N CYS A 2 -10.80 10.76 -18.52
CA CYS A 2 -9.95 10.62 -17.33
C CYS A 2 -8.52 10.09 -17.61
N ALA A 3 -8.38 9.02 -18.40
CA ALA A 3 -7.07 8.49 -18.77
C ALA A 3 -6.20 9.51 -19.54
N TYR A 4 -6.84 10.36 -20.36
CA TYR A 4 -6.15 11.43 -21.06
C TYR A 4 -5.66 12.51 -20.08
N MET A 5 -6.52 12.96 -19.15
CA MET A 5 -6.15 13.94 -18.13
C MET A 5 -5.01 13.44 -17.23
N TYR A 6 -5.03 12.16 -16.85
CA TYR A 6 -3.98 11.54 -16.04
C TYR A 6 -2.62 11.53 -16.78
N ARG A 7 -2.59 11.07 -18.03
CA ARG A 7 -1.39 11.10 -18.88
C ARG A 7 -0.87 12.52 -19.11
N TYR A 8 -1.78 13.45 -19.38
CA TYR A 8 -1.44 14.85 -19.57
C TYR A 8 -0.82 15.44 -18.30
N ALA A 9 -1.42 15.21 -17.13
CA ALA A 9 -0.90 15.69 -15.85
C ALA A 9 0.50 15.11 -15.57
N SER A 10 0.69 13.81 -15.77
CA SER A 10 1.99 13.16 -15.60
C SER A 10 3.06 13.80 -16.49
N GLY A 11 2.82 13.86 -17.80
CA GLY A 11 3.77 14.44 -18.74
C GLY A 11 4.06 15.92 -18.44
N TYR A 12 3.01 16.71 -18.19
CA TYR A 12 3.16 18.13 -17.89
C TYR A 12 3.98 18.36 -16.60
N LEU A 13 3.66 17.67 -15.51
CA LEU A 13 4.35 17.84 -14.23
C LEU A 13 5.80 17.37 -14.29
N GLN A 14 6.09 16.27 -15.00
CA GLN A 14 7.47 15.86 -15.25
C GLN A 14 8.28 16.92 -16.00
N THR A 15 7.69 17.60 -17.01
CA THR A 15 8.38 18.72 -17.69
C THR A 15 8.67 19.91 -16.78
N LYS A 16 8.02 19.98 -15.61
CA LYS A 16 8.25 20.99 -14.56
C LYS A 16 9.17 20.49 -13.46
N GLY A 17 9.77 19.30 -13.60
CA GLY A 17 10.69 18.71 -12.63
C GLY A 17 10.01 18.09 -11.41
N TYR A 18 8.72 17.73 -11.53
CA TYR A 18 8.04 16.97 -10.50
C TYR A 18 8.19 15.47 -10.78
N GLU A 19 8.50 14.70 -9.75
CA GLU A 19 8.48 13.25 -9.74
C GLU A 19 7.07 12.74 -9.41
N HIS A 20 6.60 11.74 -10.14
CA HIS A 20 5.37 10.99 -9.84
C HIS A 20 5.71 9.88 -8.83
N TYR A 21 5.85 10.26 -7.57
CA TYR A 21 6.41 9.37 -6.55
C TYR A 21 5.42 8.30 -6.06
N GLU A 22 4.12 8.52 -6.23
CA GLU A 22 3.05 7.55 -5.97
C GLU A 22 1.84 7.84 -6.86
N ILE A 23 0.98 6.82 -7.05
CA ILE A 23 -0.16 6.77 -7.99
C ILE A 23 -1.03 8.04 -8.11
N SER A 24 -1.10 8.85 -7.06
CA SER A 24 -1.98 10.03 -7.00
C SER A 24 -1.25 11.35 -6.74
N SER A 25 0.07 11.36 -6.54
CA SER A 25 0.79 12.57 -6.17
C SER A 25 2.13 12.78 -6.85
N TYR A 26 2.43 14.06 -7.02
CA TYR A 26 3.65 14.56 -7.60
C TYR A 26 4.32 15.52 -6.62
N ALA A 27 5.65 15.51 -6.58
CA ALA A 27 6.41 16.48 -5.79
C ALA A 27 7.69 16.86 -6.52
N GLN A 28 8.28 17.99 -6.17
CA GLN A 28 9.68 18.23 -6.52
C GLN A 28 10.59 17.35 -5.66
N PRO A 29 11.81 17.01 -6.12
CA PRO A 29 12.77 16.25 -5.34
C PRO A 29 12.95 16.82 -3.93
N GLY A 30 12.85 15.96 -2.92
CA GLY A 30 12.94 16.35 -1.50
C GLY A 30 11.72 17.07 -0.93
N ARG A 31 10.61 17.17 -1.69
CA ARG A 31 9.35 17.81 -1.28
C ARG A 31 8.16 16.86 -1.21
N ARG A 32 8.40 15.54 -1.23
CA ARG A 32 7.34 14.53 -1.08
C ARG A 32 6.55 14.73 0.21
N SER A 33 5.23 14.56 0.13
CA SER A 33 4.35 14.67 1.30
C SER A 33 4.71 13.60 2.33
N LYS A 34 5.07 14.00 3.55
CA LYS A 34 5.31 13.06 4.65
C LYS A 34 4.04 12.28 5.02
N HIS A 35 2.88 12.94 4.94
CA HIS A 35 1.60 12.32 5.23
C HIS A 35 1.28 11.19 4.25
N ASN A 36 1.46 11.43 2.94
CA ASN A 36 1.21 10.40 1.94
C ASN A 36 2.20 9.25 2.10
N GLN A 37 3.49 9.55 2.28
CA GLN A 37 4.52 8.52 2.40
C GLN A 37 4.26 7.55 3.55
N ILE A 38 3.84 8.05 4.72
CA ILE A 38 3.47 7.20 5.87
C ILE A 38 2.35 6.23 5.53
N TYR A 39 1.39 6.61 4.69
CA TYR A 39 0.28 5.73 4.30
C TYR A 39 0.72 4.60 3.35
N TRP A 40 1.76 4.84 2.55
CA TRP A 40 2.35 3.86 1.62
C TRP A 40 3.50 3.05 2.23
N GLU A 41 3.85 3.32 3.48
CA GLU A 41 4.87 2.61 4.22
C GLU A 41 4.21 1.47 5.01
N VAL A 42 4.56 0.24 4.64
CA VAL A 42 4.04 -0.97 5.27
C VAL A 42 4.41 -0.98 6.75
N GLY A 43 3.45 -1.32 7.61
CA GLY A 43 3.64 -1.36 9.07
C GLY A 43 3.80 0.01 9.74
N SER A 44 3.66 1.12 9.01
CA SER A 44 3.76 2.46 9.60
C SER A 44 2.67 2.73 10.63
N THR A 45 3.04 3.52 11.64
CA THR A 45 2.14 3.93 12.71
C THR A 45 1.73 5.40 12.56
N TRP A 46 0.43 5.65 12.55
CA TRP A 46 -0.16 6.98 12.57
C TRP A 46 -1.46 7.03 13.37
N TYR A 47 -1.69 8.17 14.02
CA TYR A 47 -2.92 8.47 14.72
C TYR A 47 -3.77 9.41 13.87
N ALA A 48 -4.91 8.92 13.40
CA ALA A 48 -5.95 9.76 12.82
C ALA A 48 -7.00 10.09 13.90
N ILE A 49 -7.69 11.23 13.78
CA ILE A 49 -8.71 11.68 14.74
C ILE A 49 -9.87 12.26 13.93
N GLY A 50 -11.10 11.97 14.35
CA GLY A 50 -12.30 12.49 13.71
C GLY A 50 -13.24 11.41 13.18
N LEU A 51 -14.39 11.88 12.71
CA LEU A 51 -15.42 11.08 12.06
C LEU A 51 -14.84 10.31 10.88
N GLY A 52 -15.03 9.00 10.85
CA GLY A 52 -14.56 8.12 9.76
C GLY A 52 -13.05 7.96 9.63
N ALA A 53 -12.26 8.53 10.55
CA ALA A 53 -10.81 8.46 10.48
C ALA A 53 -10.29 7.04 10.77
N THR A 54 -9.17 6.64 10.15
CA THR A 54 -8.52 5.34 10.42
C THR A 54 -7.09 5.55 10.91
N SER A 55 -6.79 5.06 12.11
CA SER A 55 -5.42 4.98 12.61
C SER A 55 -4.76 3.67 12.19
N SER A 56 -3.43 3.65 12.14
CA SER A 56 -2.63 2.43 12.12
C SER A 56 -1.69 2.48 13.31
N VAL A 57 -1.75 1.50 14.22
CA VAL A 57 -0.90 1.47 15.42
C VAL A 57 -0.41 0.05 15.63
N GLY A 58 0.90 -0.16 15.52
CA GLY A 58 1.51 -1.49 15.66
C GLY A 58 0.94 -2.48 14.63
N GLY A 59 0.93 -2.12 13.35
CA GLY A 59 0.36 -2.95 12.26
C GLY A 59 -1.17 -2.95 12.17
N ASN A 60 -1.86 -2.67 13.27
CA ASN A 60 -3.31 -2.79 13.35
C ASN A 60 -4.03 -1.51 12.88
N ARG A 61 -5.05 -1.67 12.01
CA ARG A 61 -5.87 -0.57 11.50
C ARG A 61 -7.17 -0.40 12.30
N PHE A 62 -7.42 0.81 12.80
CA PHE A 62 -8.58 1.15 13.63
C PHE A 62 -9.42 2.27 13.01
N ALA A 63 -10.57 1.89 12.43
CA ALA A 63 -11.52 2.83 11.84
C ALA A 63 -12.52 3.36 12.88
N ARG A 64 -12.87 4.64 12.75
CA ARG A 64 -13.94 5.26 13.55
C ARG A 64 -15.26 5.18 12.78
N PRO A 65 -16.40 5.26 13.47
CA PRO A 65 -17.70 5.29 12.79
C PRO A 65 -17.74 6.40 11.74
N ARG A 66 -18.41 6.12 10.62
CA ARG A 66 -18.49 7.04 9.47
C ARG A 66 -19.72 7.94 9.52
N THR A 67 -20.73 7.60 10.32
CA THR A 67 -21.92 8.44 10.51
C THR A 67 -21.76 9.31 11.75
N MET A 68 -22.31 10.53 11.68
CA MET A 68 -22.21 11.48 12.80
C MET A 68 -22.86 10.92 14.07
N ALA A 69 -24.01 10.25 13.95
CA ALA A 69 -24.71 9.66 15.09
C ALA A 69 -23.84 8.61 15.79
N ASP A 70 -23.35 7.62 15.05
CA ASP A 70 -22.51 6.56 15.61
C ASP A 70 -21.19 7.10 16.17
N TYR A 71 -20.65 8.15 15.56
CA TYR A 71 -19.41 8.77 16.04
C TYR A 71 -19.62 9.54 17.34
N ILE A 72 -20.74 10.25 17.50
CA ILE A 72 -21.09 10.89 18.78
C ILE A 72 -21.21 9.82 19.87
N ASP A 73 -21.96 8.75 19.61
CA ASP A 73 -22.14 7.66 20.57
C ASP A 73 -20.81 7.00 20.92
N TRP A 74 -19.96 6.75 19.92
CA TRP A 74 -18.61 6.24 20.12
C TRP A 74 -17.74 7.18 20.97
N VAL A 75 -17.73 8.49 20.69
CA VAL A 75 -16.97 9.47 21.50
C VAL A 75 -17.44 9.48 22.95
N LEU A 76 -18.75 9.44 23.19
CA LEU A 76 -19.33 9.38 24.53
C LEU A 76 -18.92 8.10 25.27
N ASP A 77 -18.97 6.95 24.59
CA ASP A 77 -18.49 5.67 25.13
C ASP A 77 -16.99 5.71 25.47
N GLN A 78 -16.14 6.21 24.56
CA GLN A 78 -14.70 6.34 24.82
C GLN A 78 -14.42 7.24 26.02
N ARG A 79 -15.17 8.34 26.18
CA ARG A 79 -15.03 9.24 27.33
C ARG A 79 -15.33 8.52 28.65
N VAL A 80 -16.41 7.75 28.72
CA VAL A 80 -16.78 6.97 29.92
C VAL A 80 -15.68 5.96 30.26
N LYS A 81 -15.10 5.27 29.26
CA LYS A 81 -14.00 4.31 29.47
C LYS A 81 -12.76 4.98 30.08
N VAL A 82 -12.39 6.16 29.58
CA VAL A 82 -11.26 6.93 30.11
C VAL A 82 -11.52 7.42 31.55
N GLU A 83 -12.71 7.97 31.82
CA GLU A 83 -13.05 8.52 33.14
C GLU A 83 -13.18 7.43 34.22
N THR A 84 -13.65 6.23 33.86
CA THR A 84 -13.84 5.12 34.79
C THR A 84 -12.63 4.20 34.93
N GLY A 85 -11.64 4.31 34.04
CA GLY A 85 -10.52 3.37 33.92
C GLY A 85 -10.94 1.94 33.58
N LYS A 86 -12.21 1.72 33.18
CA LYS A 86 -12.76 0.42 32.82
C LYS A 86 -12.93 0.33 31.31
N GLY A 87 -11.89 -0.21 30.66
CA GLY A 87 -11.88 -0.49 29.22
C GLY A 87 -10.53 -0.12 28.61
N SER A 88 -10.09 -0.91 27.64
CA SER A 88 -8.98 -0.54 26.79
C SER A 88 -9.47 0.41 25.69
N PRO A 89 -8.67 1.40 25.28
CA PRO A 89 -8.94 2.13 24.06
C PRO A 89 -9.14 1.16 22.89
N SER A 90 -10.02 1.51 21.95
CA SER A 90 -10.30 0.65 20.78
C SER A 90 -9.07 0.31 19.94
N TRP A 91 -8.00 1.12 20.02
CA TRP A 91 -6.71 0.90 19.35
C TRP A 91 -5.73 0.00 20.13
N LEU A 92 -6.17 -0.60 21.24
CA LEU A 92 -5.40 -1.48 22.13
C LEU A 92 -5.97 -2.90 22.14
N LYS A 93 -6.65 -3.31 21.06
CA LYS A 93 -7.05 -4.72 20.93
C LYS A 93 -5.80 -5.60 20.94
N ALA A 94 -5.87 -6.66 21.73
CA ALA A 94 -4.85 -7.69 21.81
C ALA A 94 -4.86 -8.53 20.53
N ASP A 95 -3.66 -8.85 20.08
CA ASP A 95 -3.22 -9.84 19.09
C ASP A 95 -4.01 -11.18 19.16
N ASP A 96 -5.27 -11.17 18.73
CA ASP A 96 -6.03 -12.38 18.40
C ASP A 96 -6.41 -12.23 16.93
N ASP A 97 -5.54 -12.69 16.03
CA ASP A 97 -5.90 -13.48 14.83
C ASP A 97 -4.60 -13.86 14.08
N ASP A 98 -4.36 -15.16 13.94
CA ASP A 98 -3.25 -15.78 13.18
C ASP A 98 -3.34 -15.53 11.64
N GLU A 99 -4.02 -14.46 11.20
CA GLU A 99 -4.24 -14.07 9.79
C GLU A 99 -3.17 -13.06 9.26
N ASP A 100 -2.18 -12.69 10.08
CA ASP A 100 -1.30 -11.53 9.83
C ASP A 100 -0.32 -11.65 8.63
N ASP A 101 0.15 -12.85 8.27
CA ASP A 101 1.23 -13.01 7.29
C ASP A 101 0.75 -12.83 5.83
N GLU A 102 -0.47 -13.25 5.52
CA GLU A 102 -1.05 -13.12 4.17
C GLU A 102 -1.51 -11.69 3.91
N ASP A 103 -2.10 -11.06 4.93
CA ASP A 103 -2.46 -9.64 4.93
C ASP A 103 -1.23 -8.75 4.71
N LEU A 104 -0.07 -9.09 5.29
CA LEU A 104 1.15 -8.30 5.12
C LEU A 104 1.66 -8.31 3.68
N LEU A 105 1.76 -9.47 3.04
CA LEU A 105 2.23 -9.56 1.65
C LEU A 105 1.27 -8.80 0.71
N THR A 106 -0.03 -8.97 0.91
CA THR A 106 -1.07 -8.29 0.14
C THR A 106 -0.97 -6.78 0.31
N ASP A 107 -0.81 -6.29 1.55
CA ASP A 107 -0.58 -4.86 1.84
C ASP A 107 0.71 -4.34 1.19
N VAL A 108 1.80 -5.12 1.21
CA VAL A 108 3.07 -4.76 0.57
C VAL A 108 2.89 -4.63 -0.94
N ILE A 109 2.24 -5.58 -1.59
CA ILE A 109 1.97 -5.55 -3.04
C ILE A 109 1.06 -4.36 -3.37
N MET A 110 -0.03 -4.16 -2.61
CA MET A 110 -0.97 -3.05 -2.80
C MET A 110 -0.28 -1.69 -2.72
N THR A 111 0.61 -1.52 -1.74
CA THR A 111 1.25 -0.24 -1.47
C THR A 111 2.45 -0.01 -2.39
N LYS A 112 3.39 -0.95 -2.45
CA LYS A 112 4.69 -0.76 -3.12
C LYS A 112 4.60 -0.68 -4.64
N LEU A 113 3.70 -1.45 -5.28
CA LEU A 113 3.52 -1.33 -6.73
C LEU A 113 2.89 0.01 -7.15
N ARG A 114 2.24 0.71 -6.21
CA ARG A 114 1.66 2.04 -6.44
C ARG A 114 2.59 3.19 -6.06
N THR A 115 3.84 2.90 -5.69
CA THR A 115 4.88 3.91 -5.52
C THR A 115 5.97 3.76 -6.58
N GLN A 116 6.73 4.84 -6.79
CA GLN A 116 7.85 4.83 -7.73
C GLN A 116 8.95 3.86 -7.30
N GLU A 117 9.10 3.60 -6.00
CA GLU A 117 10.07 2.67 -5.40
C GLU A 117 9.87 1.24 -5.87
N GLY A 118 8.62 0.84 -6.13
CA GLY A 118 8.28 -0.52 -6.52
C GLY A 118 8.47 -1.54 -5.41
N LEU A 119 8.30 -2.80 -5.79
CA LEU A 119 8.31 -3.97 -4.94
C LEU A 119 9.66 -4.68 -4.99
N ASP A 120 10.28 -4.89 -3.83
CA ASP A 120 11.50 -5.69 -3.69
C ASP A 120 11.13 -7.18 -3.73
N LEU A 121 11.54 -7.88 -4.79
CA LEU A 121 11.25 -9.31 -4.95
C LEU A 121 12.12 -10.18 -4.04
N ASN A 122 13.30 -9.69 -3.60
CA ASN A 122 14.13 -10.44 -2.66
C ASN A 122 13.55 -10.44 -1.26
N TRP A 123 12.89 -9.35 -0.86
CA TRP A 123 12.10 -9.34 0.37
C TRP A 123 11.10 -10.49 0.39
N ILE A 124 10.29 -10.65 -0.68
CA ILE A 124 9.31 -11.74 -0.81
C ILE A 124 9.99 -13.12 -0.81
N ARG A 125 11.11 -13.28 -1.53
CA ARG A 125 11.83 -14.56 -1.59
C ARG A 125 12.36 -15.02 -0.23
N ASN A 126 12.70 -14.08 0.63
CA ASN A 126 13.26 -14.34 1.95
C ASN A 126 12.18 -14.54 3.02
N GLU A 127 10.90 -14.47 2.67
CA GLU A 127 9.80 -14.81 3.58
C GLU A 127 9.86 -16.27 4.02
N ASN A 128 9.53 -16.52 5.29
CA ASN A 128 9.67 -17.84 5.93
C ASN A 128 8.76 -18.91 5.30
N ILE A 129 7.62 -18.49 4.74
CA ILE A 129 6.57 -19.38 4.22
C ILE A 129 6.46 -19.20 2.71
N ASN A 130 6.91 -20.21 1.95
CA ASN A 130 6.78 -20.29 0.49
C ASN A 130 7.31 -19.08 -0.29
N GLY A 131 8.25 -18.29 0.28
CA GLY A 131 8.76 -17.04 -0.31
C GLY A 131 9.14 -17.13 -1.80
N PRO A 132 9.96 -18.12 -2.22
CA PRO A 132 10.30 -18.29 -3.64
C PRO A 132 9.09 -18.57 -4.55
N ALA A 133 8.10 -19.34 -4.08
CA ALA A 133 6.89 -19.62 -4.84
C ALA A 133 6.01 -18.37 -4.96
N LYS A 134 5.84 -17.61 -3.87
CA LYS A 134 5.14 -16.32 -3.82
C LYS A 134 5.77 -15.30 -4.78
N ALA A 135 7.09 -15.16 -4.78
CA ALA A 135 7.80 -14.27 -5.70
C ALA A 135 7.57 -14.67 -7.17
N ASN A 136 7.52 -15.97 -7.48
CA ASN A 136 7.22 -16.46 -8.81
C ASN A 136 5.75 -16.21 -9.21
N ALA A 137 4.79 -16.34 -8.29
CA ALA A 137 3.40 -15.98 -8.53
C ALA A 137 3.24 -14.50 -8.83
N VAL A 138 3.90 -13.62 -8.07
CA VAL A 138 3.94 -12.18 -8.37
C VAL A 138 4.45 -11.94 -9.79
N LEU A 139 5.54 -12.59 -10.20
CA LEU A 139 6.10 -12.46 -11.54
C LEU A 139 5.15 -12.94 -12.65
N ARG A 140 4.41 -14.04 -12.44
CA ARG A 140 3.37 -14.50 -13.37
C ARG A 140 2.23 -13.48 -13.45
N GLY A 141 1.79 -12.95 -12.31
CA GLY A 141 0.70 -11.99 -12.25
C GLY A 141 1.00 -10.68 -12.98
N VAL A 142 2.27 -10.28 -13.04
CA VAL A 142 2.70 -9.09 -13.79
C VAL A 142 3.23 -9.38 -15.19
N GLU A 143 3.25 -10.63 -15.66
CA GLU A 143 3.84 -11.03 -16.94
C GLU A 143 3.27 -10.21 -18.10
N LEU A 144 1.94 -10.13 -18.19
CA LEU A 144 1.27 -9.33 -19.22
C LEU A 144 1.64 -7.84 -19.12
N ALA A 145 1.83 -7.32 -17.91
CA ALA A 145 2.23 -5.92 -17.71
C ALA A 145 3.67 -5.68 -18.17
N LEU A 146 4.57 -6.66 -18.01
CA LEU A 146 5.93 -6.61 -18.55
C LEU A 146 5.90 -6.64 -20.08
N ASP A 147 5.12 -7.55 -20.68
CA ASP A 147 4.97 -7.68 -22.13
C ASP A 147 4.38 -6.43 -22.79
N MET A 148 3.44 -5.77 -22.10
CA MET A 148 2.79 -4.53 -22.57
C MET A 148 3.60 -3.26 -22.25
N ASP A 149 4.82 -3.38 -21.73
CA ASP A 149 5.67 -2.25 -21.31
C ASP A 149 5.03 -1.36 -20.22
N LEU A 150 4.12 -1.91 -19.42
CA LEU A 150 3.46 -1.25 -18.28
C LEU A 150 4.24 -1.42 -16.97
N ALA A 151 5.09 -2.44 -16.90
CA ALA A 151 5.97 -2.70 -15.77
C ALA A 151 7.41 -2.88 -16.26
N LYS A 152 8.36 -2.83 -15.32
CA LYS A 152 9.76 -3.21 -15.54
C LYS A 152 10.28 -3.95 -14.33
N ARG A 153 11.17 -4.92 -14.58
CA ARG A 153 11.97 -5.58 -13.56
C ARG A 153 13.41 -5.09 -13.68
N GLU A 154 13.95 -4.59 -12.58
CA GLU A 154 15.32 -4.12 -12.46
C GLU A 154 16.10 -5.15 -11.64
N GLN A 155 16.81 -6.04 -12.33
CA GLN A 155 17.63 -7.07 -11.71
C GLN A 155 19.12 -6.74 -11.92
N ASN A 156 19.90 -6.81 -10.84
CA ASN A 156 21.35 -6.72 -10.88
C ASN A 156 21.95 -7.73 -9.90
N ASP A 157 22.62 -8.74 -10.45
CA ASP A 157 23.16 -9.87 -9.68
C ASP A 157 24.40 -9.48 -8.85
N ASP A 158 25.14 -8.44 -9.22
CA ASP A 158 26.36 -8.01 -8.52
C ASP A 158 26.06 -7.39 -7.15
N ASN A 159 24.90 -6.75 -7.01
CA ASN A 159 24.45 -6.12 -5.77
C ASN A 159 23.19 -6.77 -5.18
N GLY A 160 22.74 -7.90 -5.76
CA GLY A 160 21.54 -8.60 -5.33
C GLY A 160 20.28 -7.75 -5.42
N CYS A 161 20.20 -6.82 -6.36
CA CYS A 161 19.03 -5.97 -6.55
C CYS A 161 18.00 -6.70 -7.43
N ASP A 162 16.75 -6.74 -7.00
CA ASP A 162 15.65 -7.25 -7.83
C ASP A 162 14.33 -6.55 -7.50
N PHE A 163 14.01 -5.51 -8.26
CA PHE A 163 12.82 -4.69 -8.05
C PHE A 163 11.84 -4.79 -9.21
N LEU A 164 10.57 -4.87 -8.88
CA LEU A 164 9.46 -4.75 -9.82
C LEU A 164 8.81 -3.37 -9.68
N ARG A 165 8.74 -2.61 -10.78
CA ARG A 165 8.19 -1.24 -10.79
C ARG A 165 7.14 -1.11 -11.89
N LEU A 166 6.04 -0.43 -11.59
CA LEU A 166 5.10 0.02 -12.62
C LEU A 166 5.67 1.28 -13.30
N LYS A 167 5.47 1.40 -14.61
CA LYS A 167 5.94 2.55 -15.38
C LYS A 167 4.95 3.70 -15.32
N ASP A 168 5.45 4.90 -15.07
CA ASP A 168 4.65 6.13 -15.14
C ASP A 168 4.42 6.52 -16.63
N PRO A 169 3.20 6.89 -17.05
CA PRO A 169 1.94 6.88 -16.28
C PRO A 169 1.13 5.59 -16.41
N ASP A 170 1.30 4.84 -17.49
CA ASP A 170 0.34 3.80 -17.85
C ASP A 170 0.36 2.61 -16.90
N GLY A 171 1.52 2.21 -16.38
CA GLY A 171 1.62 1.21 -15.32
C GLY A 171 0.82 1.59 -14.08
N PHE A 172 0.93 2.84 -13.61
CA PHE A 172 0.11 3.31 -12.49
C PHE A 172 -1.38 3.40 -12.84
N LEU A 173 -1.71 3.83 -14.06
CA LEU A 173 -3.09 3.91 -14.54
C LEU A 173 -3.77 2.53 -14.56
N PHE A 174 -3.03 1.47 -14.88
CA PHE A 174 -3.51 0.08 -14.88
C PHE A 174 -3.17 -0.70 -13.61
N SER A 175 -2.63 -0.03 -12.57
CA SER A 175 -2.15 -0.70 -11.35
C SER A 175 -3.18 -1.61 -10.69
N ASN A 176 -4.46 -1.20 -10.64
CA ASN A 176 -5.53 -2.02 -10.09
C ASN A 176 -5.65 -3.36 -10.80
N ASN A 177 -5.67 -3.36 -12.14
CA ASN A 177 -5.79 -4.58 -12.94
C ASN A 177 -4.57 -5.48 -12.77
N ILE A 178 -3.36 -4.89 -12.76
CA ILE A 178 -2.10 -5.62 -12.60
C ILE A 178 -2.07 -6.30 -11.22
N ILE A 179 -2.43 -5.57 -10.17
CA ILE A 179 -2.40 -6.08 -8.80
C ILE A 179 -3.49 -7.12 -8.57
N SER A 180 -4.67 -6.95 -9.15
CA SER A 180 -5.71 -7.99 -9.12
C SER A 180 -5.23 -9.30 -9.76
N GLN A 181 -4.48 -9.24 -10.86
CA GLN A 181 -3.94 -10.45 -11.49
C GLN A 181 -2.85 -11.10 -10.61
N VAL A 182 -2.03 -10.29 -9.92
CA VAL A 182 -1.07 -10.80 -8.94
C VAL A 182 -1.75 -11.55 -7.80
N PHE A 183 -2.89 -11.06 -7.31
CA PHE A 183 -3.64 -11.77 -6.26
C PHE A 183 -4.24 -13.08 -6.75
N VAL A 184 -4.80 -13.12 -7.97
CA VAL A 184 -5.27 -14.39 -8.56
C VAL A 184 -4.15 -15.45 -8.58
N GLU A 185 -2.94 -15.08 -8.97
CA GLU A 185 -1.80 -16.01 -9.02
C GLU A 185 -1.28 -16.43 -7.63
N LEU A 186 -1.49 -15.59 -6.61
CA LEU A 186 -1.13 -15.91 -5.23
C LEU A 186 -2.17 -16.85 -4.60
N ASP A 187 -3.45 -16.60 -4.82
CA ASP A 187 -4.56 -17.44 -4.35
C ASP A 187 -4.45 -18.88 -4.92
N GLU A 188 -3.92 -19.05 -6.14
CA GLU A 188 -3.66 -20.36 -6.74
C GLU A 188 -2.53 -21.17 -6.05
N LEU A 189 -1.75 -20.56 -5.16
CA LEU A 189 -0.71 -21.24 -4.38
C LEU A 189 -1.24 -21.88 -3.08
N GLU A 190 -2.46 -21.55 -2.67
CA GLU A 190 -3.12 -22.05 -1.46
C GLU A 190 -3.77 -23.44 -1.66
#